data_AF-A0A923R2C3-F1
#
_entry.id   AF-A0A923R2C3-F1
#
_cell.length_a   1.000
_cell.length_b   1.000
_cell.length_c   1.000
_cell.angle_alpha   90.00
_cell.angle_beta   90.00
_cell.angle_gamma   90.00
#
_symmetry.space_group_name_H-M   'P 1'
#
loop_
_entity.id
_entity.type
_entity.pdbx_description
1 polymer ?
#
loop_
_entity_poly.entity_id
_entity_poly.type
_entity_poly.pdbx_seq_one_letter_code
_entity_poly.pdbx_strand_id
1 'polypeptide(L)'
;NLLHWTKEIKSGDSENHEARASAYYWQNIFSKTQLTGVKQFRREREGLPPNNLLNYGYAILRATVARSLVGSGLLPTLGIFHRNQYNAYCLADDIMEPYRPFVDKTVYEIIANGEALDELNQSLKRQLLAIPQMDVLMEKERSPLMVAVQRTTASLAKCFEGKQKKIVYPEFM
;
A
#
# COMPACT_ATOMS: atom_id res chain seq x y z
N ASN A 1 5.74 -20.14 -0.84
CA ASN A 1 4.36 -19.72 -1.21
C ASN A 1 4.36 -18.42 -2.00
N LEU A 2 4.64 -17.26 -1.41
CA LEU A 2 4.56 -15.97 -2.13
C LEU A 2 5.45 -15.88 -3.39
N LEU A 3 6.76 -16.18 -3.27
CA LEU A 3 7.70 -16.18 -4.41
C LEU A 3 7.35 -17.16 -5.54
N HIS A 4 6.58 -18.20 -5.22
CA HIS A 4 6.11 -19.17 -6.20
C HIS A 4 4.92 -18.57 -6.99
N TRP A 5 3.92 -18.05 -6.29
CA TRP A 5 2.76 -17.39 -6.93
C TRP A 5 3.15 -16.16 -7.77
N THR A 6 4.19 -15.40 -7.38
CA THR A 6 4.70 -14.30 -8.20
C THR A 6 5.15 -14.75 -9.60
N LYS A 7 5.62 -16.00 -9.75
CA LYS A 7 6.05 -16.54 -11.05
C LYS A 7 4.90 -17.06 -11.91
N GLU A 8 3.76 -17.32 -11.29
CA GLU A 8 2.58 -17.92 -11.93
C GLU A 8 1.52 -16.88 -12.30
N ILE A 9 1.64 -15.64 -11.81
CA ILE A 9 0.67 -14.58 -12.06
C ILE A 9 0.55 -14.27 -13.56
N LYS A 10 -0.69 -14.26 -14.05
CA LYS A 10 -1.05 -13.97 -15.44
C LYS A 10 -1.73 -12.60 -15.54
N SER A 11 -1.89 -12.11 -16.78
CA SER A 11 -2.60 -10.86 -17.02
C SER A 11 -4.01 -10.90 -16.42
N GLY A 12 -4.35 -9.87 -15.63
CA GLY A 12 -5.63 -9.77 -14.93
C GLY A 12 -5.83 -10.72 -13.76
N ASP A 13 -4.76 -11.38 -13.27
CA ASP A 13 -4.79 -12.34 -12.16
C ASP A 13 -5.92 -13.38 -12.25
N SER A 14 -6.04 -14.03 -13.40
CA SER A 14 -7.14 -14.96 -13.69
C SER A 14 -7.23 -16.18 -12.76
N GLU A 15 -6.15 -16.52 -12.04
CA GLU A 15 -6.09 -17.63 -11.08
C GLU A 15 -6.17 -17.16 -9.61
N ASN A 16 -6.41 -15.86 -9.40
CA ASN A 16 -6.63 -15.24 -8.10
C ASN A 16 -5.44 -15.43 -7.14
N HIS A 17 -4.21 -15.32 -7.67
CA HIS A 17 -2.98 -15.43 -6.89
C HIS A 17 -2.86 -14.28 -5.88
N GLU A 18 -3.39 -13.09 -6.18
CA GLU A 18 -3.37 -11.94 -5.28
C GLU A 18 -4.17 -12.24 -4.00
N ALA A 19 -5.38 -12.78 -4.10
CA ALA A 19 -6.18 -13.12 -2.92
C ALA A 19 -5.53 -14.23 -2.09
N ARG A 20 -4.93 -15.25 -2.74
CA ARG A 20 -4.19 -16.32 -2.05
C ARG A 20 -2.96 -15.75 -1.32
N ALA A 21 -2.22 -14.86 -1.98
CA ALA A 21 -1.08 -14.16 -1.41
C ALA A 21 -1.49 -13.30 -0.21
N SER A 22 -2.57 -12.53 -0.33
CA SER A 22 -3.13 -11.70 0.74
C SER A 22 -3.56 -12.54 1.95
N ALA A 23 -4.31 -13.63 1.74
CA ALA A 23 -4.73 -14.53 2.82
C ALA A 23 -3.53 -15.14 3.55
N TYR A 24 -2.53 -15.62 2.82
CA TYR A 24 -1.29 -16.13 3.41
C TYR A 24 -0.52 -15.03 4.14
N TYR A 25 -0.39 -13.84 3.55
CA TYR A 25 0.34 -12.71 4.12
C TYR A 25 -0.23 -12.29 5.48
N TRP A 26 -1.55 -12.02 5.57
CA TRP A 26 -2.18 -11.56 6.80
C TRP A 26 -2.18 -12.61 7.91
N GLN A 27 -2.25 -13.90 7.56
CA GLN A 27 -2.09 -14.99 8.55
C GLN A 27 -0.67 -15.06 9.13
N ASN A 28 0.33 -14.49 8.47
CA ASN A 28 1.75 -14.67 8.81
C ASN A 28 2.44 -13.41 9.37
N ILE A 29 2.04 -12.21 8.94
CA ILE A 29 2.77 -10.96 9.23
C ILE A 29 2.84 -10.63 10.74
N PHE A 30 1.77 -10.89 11.50
CA PHE A 30 1.70 -10.60 12.95
C PHE A 30 1.79 -11.85 13.84
N SER A 31 1.82 -13.05 13.26
CA SER A 31 1.70 -14.30 14.03
C SER A 31 3.04 -14.92 14.44
N LYS A 32 4.13 -14.59 13.74
CA LYS A 32 5.46 -15.20 13.96
C LYS A 32 6.34 -14.47 14.96
N THR A 33 5.89 -13.32 15.41
CA THR A 33 6.71 -12.37 16.14
C THR A 33 6.23 -12.36 17.58
N GLN A 34 7.14 -12.16 18.54
CA GLN A 34 6.83 -12.01 19.96
C GLN A 34 6.01 -10.74 20.26
N LEU A 35 5.25 -10.25 19.28
CA LEU A 35 4.32 -9.14 19.38
C LEU A 35 3.22 -9.55 20.35
N THR A 36 3.31 -9.04 21.56
CA THR A 36 2.29 -9.18 22.57
C THR A 36 1.03 -8.46 22.08
N GLY A 37 -0.10 -9.18 21.98
CA GLY A 37 -1.42 -8.56 21.80
C GLY A 37 -2.17 -8.87 20.50
N VAL A 38 -1.51 -9.37 19.44
CA VAL A 38 -2.20 -9.68 18.17
C VAL A 38 -2.32 -11.21 18.00
N LYS A 39 -3.41 -11.79 18.49
CA LYS A 39 -3.72 -13.22 18.28
C LYS A 39 -4.68 -13.38 17.09
N GLN A 40 -4.35 -14.28 16.17
CA GLN A 40 -5.22 -14.69 15.06
C GLN A 40 -5.74 -13.51 14.23
N PHE A 41 -4.84 -12.60 13.82
CA PHE A 41 -5.22 -11.44 13.02
C PHE A 41 -5.96 -11.83 11.74
N ARG A 42 -7.06 -11.12 11.47
CA ARG A 42 -7.77 -11.16 10.19
C ARG A 42 -7.94 -9.73 9.68
N ARG A 43 -7.60 -9.54 8.41
CA ARG A 43 -7.77 -8.26 7.72
C ARG A 43 -9.25 -8.08 7.38
N GLU A 44 -9.90 -7.13 8.04
CA GLU A 44 -11.32 -6.82 7.87
C GLU A 44 -11.56 -5.31 8.01
N ARG A 45 -12.60 -4.79 7.34
CA ARG A 45 -12.89 -3.35 7.32
C ARG A 45 -13.14 -2.79 8.72
N GLU A 46 -13.94 -3.50 9.51
CA GLU A 46 -14.33 -3.14 10.89
C GLU A 46 -13.78 -4.17 11.89
N GLY A 47 -12.67 -4.83 11.54
CA GLY A 47 -12.03 -5.79 12.41
C GLY A 47 -11.33 -5.14 13.60
N LEU A 48 -10.94 -5.98 14.56
CA LEU A 48 -10.16 -5.57 15.72
C LEU A 48 -8.79 -4.97 15.34
N PRO A 49 -8.15 -4.19 16.23
CA PRO A 49 -6.80 -3.72 16.02
C PRO A 49 -5.83 -4.85 15.60
N PRO A 50 -4.88 -4.58 14.70
CA PRO A 50 -4.49 -3.28 14.15
C PRO A 50 -5.24 -2.83 12.87
N ASN A 51 -6.44 -3.34 12.54
CA ASN A 51 -7.15 -2.95 11.32
C ASN A 51 -7.43 -1.44 11.23
N ASN A 52 -7.72 -0.79 12.35
CA ASN A 52 -7.88 0.66 12.47
C ASN A 52 -6.63 1.43 11.99
N LEU A 53 -5.43 1.02 12.41
CA LEU A 53 -4.17 1.63 12.00
C LEU A 53 -3.90 1.39 10.50
N LEU A 54 -4.08 0.15 10.03
CA LEU A 54 -3.90 -0.20 8.62
C LEU A 54 -4.84 0.62 7.71
N ASN A 55 -6.13 0.70 8.07
CA ASN A 55 -7.12 1.49 7.35
C ASN A 55 -6.72 2.97 7.27
N TYR A 56 -6.25 3.54 8.38
CA TYR A 56 -5.84 4.94 8.42
C TYR A 56 -4.56 5.20 7.60
N GLY A 57 -3.56 4.34 7.72
CA GLY A 57 -2.33 4.43 6.93
C GLY A 57 -2.59 4.29 5.43
N TYR A 58 -3.45 3.35 5.02
CA TYR A 58 -3.87 3.22 3.62
C TYR A 58 -4.66 4.43 3.14
N ALA A 59 -5.48 5.07 3.98
CA ALA A 59 -6.15 6.31 3.61
C ALA A 59 -5.17 7.46 3.33
N ILE A 60 -4.12 7.60 4.15
CA ILE A 60 -3.02 8.57 3.92
C ILE A 60 -2.29 8.26 2.61
N LEU A 61 -1.95 6.99 2.39
CA LEU A 61 -1.27 6.56 1.16
C LEU A 61 -2.14 6.83 -0.07
N ARG A 62 -3.42 6.46 -0.04
CA ARG A 62 -4.36 6.70 -1.13
C ARG A 62 -4.49 8.20 -1.45
N ALA A 63 -4.57 9.05 -0.44
CA ALA A 63 -4.61 10.50 -0.63
C ALA A 63 -3.32 11.02 -1.28
N THR A 64 -2.17 10.48 -0.89
CA THR A 64 -0.86 10.82 -1.47
C THR A 64 -0.80 10.44 -2.96
N VAL A 65 -1.26 9.23 -3.30
CA VAL A 65 -1.33 8.74 -4.69
C VAL A 65 -2.33 9.55 -5.52
N ALA A 66 -3.54 9.77 -5.01
CA ALA A 66 -4.57 10.55 -5.71
C ALA A 66 -4.07 11.97 -6.04
N ARG A 67 -3.39 12.64 -5.08
CA ARG A 67 -2.78 13.96 -5.31
C ARG A 67 -1.74 13.91 -6.42
N SER A 68 -0.86 12.92 -6.42
CA SER A 68 0.19 12.78 -7.44
C SER A 68 -0.35 12.43 -8.82
N LEU A 69 -1.42 11.61 -8.88
CA LEU A 69 -2.14 11.31 -10.12
C LEU A 69 -2.68 12.59 -10.76
N VAL A 70 -3.40 13.41 -9.99
CA VAL A 70 -3.90 14.71 -10.46
C VAL A 70 -2.73 15.62 -10.88
N GLY A 71 -1.65 15.67 -10.10
CA GLY A 71 -0.45 16.43 -10.45
C GLY A 71 0.23 15.97 -11.75
N SER A 72 0.03 14.71 -12.15
CA SER A 72 0.50 14.14 -13.41
C SER A 72 -0.52 14.25 -14.55
N GLY A 73 -1.65 14.94 -14.33
CA GLY A 73 -2.72 15.11 -15.31
C GLY A 73 -3.66 13.92 -15.48
N LEU A 74 -3.63 12.96 -14.54
CA LEU A 74 -4.46 11.75 -14.58
C LEU A 74 -5.71 11.89 -13.71
N LEU A 75 -6.79 11.21 -14.12
CA LEU A 75 -8.05 11.16 -13.36
C LEU A 75 -8.03 9.98 -12.37
N PRO A 76 -8.08 10.22 -11.04
CA PRO A 76 -8.04 9.15 -10.04
C PRO A 76 -9.21 8.15 -10.11
N THR A 77 -10.31 8.51 -10.78
CA THR A 77 -11.52 7.71 -10.89
C THR A 77 -11.41 6.56 -11.90
N LEU A 78 -10.48 6.65 -12.87
CA LEU A 78 -10.37 5.72 -13.99
C LEU A 78 -9.33 4.63 -13.70
N GLY A 79 -9.74 3.57 -13.01
CA GLY A 79 -8.87 2.44 -12.70
C GLY A 79 -8.42 1.66 -13.93
N ILE A 80 -7.26 1.00 -13.80
CA ILE A 80 -6.72 0.03 -14.76
C ILE A 80 -7.51 -1.27 -14.65
N PHE A 81 -7.68 -1.76 -13.42
CA PHE A 81 -8.43 -2.99 -13.13
C PHE A 81 -9.73 -2.68 -12.41
N HIS A 82 -9.66 -1.89 -11.33
CA HIS A 82 -10.83 -1.55 -10.53
C HIS A 82 -11.80 -0.65 -11.31
N ARG A 83 -13.06 -1.09 -11.39
CA ARG A 83 -14.18 -0.34 -11.99
C ARG A 83 -15.32 -0.30 -11.00
N ASN A 84 -15.50 0.84 -10.33
CA ASN A 84 -16.61 1.03 -9.42
C ASN A 84 -17.11 2.47 -9.51
N GLN A 85 -18.35 2.64 -9.98
CA GLN A 85 -18.98 3.96 -10.14
C GLN A 85 -19.13 4.75 -8.83
N TYR A 86 -19.09 4.08 -7.69
CA TYR A 86 -19.17 4.70 -6.36
C TYR A 86 -17.80 4.94 -5.72
N ASN A 87 -16.71 4.47 -6.35
CA ASN A 87 -15.36 4.70 -5.85
C ASN A 87 -14.63 5.74 -6.72
N ALA A 88 -14.50 6.96 -6.18
CA ALA A 88 -13.82 8.06 -6.85
C ALA A 88 -12.28 7.92 -6.94
N TYR A 89 -11.71 6.81 -6.47
CA TYR A 89 -10.27 6.61 -6.33
C TYR A 89 -9.76 5.29 -6.93
N CYS A 90 -10.49 4.67 -7.86
CA CYS A 90 -10.11 3.36 -8.43
C CYS A 90 -8.66 3.32 -8.95
N LEU A 91 -8.20 4.35 -9.65
CA LEU A 91 -6.80 4.41 -10.12
C LEU A 91 -5.81 4.62 -8.97
N ALA A 92 -6.19 5.39 -7.96
CA ALA A 92 -5.33 5.56 -6.80
C ALA A 92 -5.18 4.26 -6.02
N ASP A 93 -6.25 3.48 -5.91
CA ASP A 93 -6.25 2.15 -5.30
C ASP A 93 -5.37 1.17 -6.10
N ASP A 94 -5.45 1.18 -7.44
CA ASP A 94 -4.56 0.38 -8.29
C ASP A 94 -3.07 0.74 -8.12
N ILE A 95 -2.75 2.03 -8.08
CA ILE A 95 -1.35 2.51 -8.07
C ILE A 95 -0.73 2.47 -6.68
N MET A 96 -1.53 2.48 -5.61
CA MET A 96 -1.00 2.38 -4.25
C MET A 96 -0.57 0.97 -3.87
N GLU A 97 -0.98 -0.09 -4.58
CA GLU A 97 -0.71 -1.49 -4.20
C GLU A 97 0.78 -1.75 -3.91
N PRO A 98 1.76 -1.34 -4.76
CA PRO A 98 3.19 -1.56 -4.46
C PRO A 98 3.72 -0.74 -3.28
N TYR A 99 2.96 0.25 -2.80
CA TYR A 99 3.32 1.07 -1.65
C TYR A 99 2.71 0.60 -0.33
N ARG A 100 1.73 -0.32 -0.37
CA ARG A 100 1.08 -0.82 0.86
C ARG A 100 2.04 -1.45 1.87
N PRO A 101 3.09 -2.20 1.47
CA PRO A 101 4.06 -2.75 2.41
C PRO A 101 4.74 -1.72 3.32
N PHE A 102 4.89 -0.46 2.87
CA PHE A 102 5.45 0.62 3.69
C PHE A 102 4.52 1.00 4.85
N VAL A 103 3.22 1.02 4.61
CA VAL A 103 2.21 1.20 5.66
C VAL A 103 2.25 0.00 6.61
N ASP A 104 2.30 -1.22 6.05
CA ASP A 104 2.30 -2.46 6.82
C ASP A 104 3.51 -2.52 7.77
N LYS A 105 4.69 -2.10 7.29
CA LYS A 105 5.92 -1.95 8.07
C LYS A 105 5.76 -0.97 9.23
N THR A 106 5.22 0.23 8.99
CA THR A 106 5.00 1.21 10.05
C THR A 106 4.03 0.69 11.11
N VAL A 107 2.94 0.04 10.70
CA VAL A 107 2.00 -0.57 11.66
C VAL A 107 2.65 -1.70 12.43
N TYR A 108 3.43 -2.55 11.76
CA TYR A 108 4.20 -3.60 12.40
C TYR A 108 5.17 -3.03 13.46
N GLU A 109 5.88 -1.95 13.16
CA GLU A 109 6.81 -1.28 14.09
C GLU A 109 6.08 -0.70 15.31
N ILE A 110 4.93 -0.06 15.12
CA ILE A 110 4.08 0.42 16.22
C ILE A 110 3.70 -0.72 17.18
N ILE A 111 3.29 -1.87 16.61
CA ILE A 111 2.93 -3.05 17.42
C ILE A 111 4.17 -3.60 18.13
N ALA A 112 5.32 -3.65 17.44
CA ALA A 112 6.59 -4.11 18.01
C ALA A 112 7.08 -3.26 19.17
N ASN A 113 6.75 -1.98 19.18
CA ASN A 113 7.05 -1.06 20.27
C ASN A 113 6.09 -1.20 21.46
N GLY A 114 5.09 -2.08 21.39
CA GLY A 114 4.16 -2.35 22.49
C GLY A 114 3.14 -1.24 22.73
N GLU A 115 2.83 -0.43 21.71
CA GLU A 115 1.83 0.64 21.84
C GLU A 115 0.41 0.10 21.99
N ALA A 116 -0.44 0.81 22.72
CA ALA A 116 -1.85 0.49 22.86
C ALA A 116 -2.60 0.80 21.56
N LEU A 117 -3.25 -0.22 20.98
CA LEU A 117 -3.82 -0.16 19.62
C LEU A 117 -5.34 0.03 19.58
N ASP A 118 -6.00 -0.03 20.75
CA ASP A 118 -7.46 0.00 20.87
C ASP A 118 -8.06 1.26 20.22
N GLU A 119 -7.36 2.39 20.37
CA GLU A 119 -7.77 3.67 19.82
C GLU A 119 -6.66 4.33 19.02
N LEU A 120 -7.05 4.97 17.92
CA LEU A 120 -6.16 5.77 17.09
C LEU A 120 -5.90 7.14 17.75
N ASN A 121 -5.03 7.13 18.76
CA ASN A 121 -4.66 8.31 19.53
C ASN A 121 -3.75 9.29 18.74
N GLN A 122 -3.44 10.45 19.33
CA GLN A 122 -2.62 11.47 18.68
C GLN A 122 -1.18 11.01 18.36
N SER A 123 -0.56 10.19 19.22
CA SER A 123 0.79 9.64 19.00
C SER A 123 0.81 8.74 17.76
N LEU A 124 -0.12 7.79 17.70
CA LEU A 124 -0.26 6.86 16.58
C LEU A 124 -0.55 7.59 15.26
N LYS A 125 -1.44 8.59 15.28
CA LYS A 125 -1.71 9.42 14.09
C LYS A 125 -0.46 10.14 13.60
N ARG A 126 0.37 10.69 14.51
CA ARG A 126 1.62 11.37 14.13
C ARG A 126 2.59 10.40 13.44
N GLN A 127 2.73 9.19 13.97
CA GLN A 127 3.59 8.16 13.36
C GLN A 127 3.09 7.77 11.96
N LEU A 128 1.78 7.54 11.80
CA LEU A 128 1.21 7.22 10.48
C LEU A 128 1.28 8.40 9.50
N LEU A 129 1.14 9.64 9.98
CA LEU A 129 1.28 10.85 9.15
C LEU A 129 2.72 11.08 8.65
N ALA A 130 3.72 10.43 9.25
CA ALA A 130 5.09 10.44 8.75
C ALA A 130 5.29 9.55 7.52
N ILE A 131 4.31 8.69 7.16
CA ILE A 131 4.45 7.74 6.04
C ILE A 131 4.87 8.41 4.73
N PRO A 132 4.25 9.52 4.27
CA PRO A 132 4.67 10.18 3.04
C PRO A 132 6.09 10.73 3.06
N GLN A 133 6.68 10.94 4.25
CA GLN A 133 8.04 11.46 4.44
C GLN A 133 9.10 10.38 4.62
N MET A 134 8.71 9.10 4.73
CA MET A 134 9.71 8.04 4.87
C MET A 134 10.53 7.90 3.60
N ASP A 135 11.81 7.61 3.75
CA ASP A 135 12.68 7.36 2.61
C ASP A 135 12.38 6.00 1.97
N VAL A 136 12.21 6.01 0.65
CA VAL A 136 12.10 4.81 -0.19
C VAL A 136 13.21 4.80 -1.23
N LEU A 137 13.61 3.61 -1.67
CA LEU A 137 14.56 3.43 -2.76
C LEU A 137 13.80 3.27 -4.07
N MET A 138 14.19 4.01 -5.11
CA MET A 138 13.63 3.84 -6.44
C MET A 138 14.69 4.15 -7.49
N GLU A 139 14.95 3.21 -8.39
CA GLU A 139 16.00 3.33 -9.42
C GLU A 139 17.38 3.71 -8.83
N LYS A 140 17.73 3.14 -7.66
CA LYS A 140 18.96 3.41 -6.88
C LYS A 140 19.04 4.80 -6.23
N GLU A 141 18.00 5.61 -6.32
CA GLU A 141 17.91 6.90 -5.64
C GLU A 141 17.02 6.81 -4.41
N ARG A 142 17.45 7.46 -3.33
CA ARG A 142 16.66 7.56 -2.10
C ARG A 142 15.91 8.87 -2.09
N SER A 143 14.61 8.81 -1.83
CA SER A 143 13.76 10.01 -1.70
C SER A 143 12.57 9.74 -0.80
N PRO A 144 11.89 10.79 -0.29
CA PRO A 144 10.65 10.60 0.45
C PRO A 144 9.59 9.89 -0.39
N LEU A 145 8.76 9.05 0.25
CA LEU A 145 7.72 8.25 -0.39
C LEU A 145 6.83 9.10 -1.30
N MET A 146 6.43 10.30 -0.85
CA MET A 146 5.60 11.20 -1.67
C MET A 146 6.27 11.63 -2.99
N VAL A 147 7.59 11.79 -3.00
CA VAL A 147 8.37 12.14 -4.21
C VAL A 147 8.46 10.92 -5.12
N ALA A 148 8.67 9.73 -4.55
CA ALA A 148 8.65 8.51 -5.32
C ALA A 148 7.29 8.28 -6.00
N VAL A 149 6.18 8.52 -5.28
CA VAL A 149 4.82 8.43 -5.85
C VAL A 149 4.64 9.39 -7.02
N GLN A 150 5.16 10.62 -6.96
CA GLN A 150 5.11 11.57 -8.08
C GLN A 150 5.81 11.03 -9.32
N ARG A 151 6.98 10.43 -9.16
CA ARG A 151 7.72 9.78 -10.27
C ARG A 151 6.95 8.57 -10.81
N THR A 152 6.34 7.76 -9.95
CA THR A 152 5.47 6.65 -10.36
C THR A 152 4.32 7.14 -11.21
N THR A 153 3.55 8.14 -10.77
CA THR A 153 2.39 8.65 -11.53
C THR A 153 2.81 9.35 -12.81
N ALA A 154 3.96 10.03 -12.84
CA ALA A 154 4.51 10.60 -14.06
C ALA A 154 4.93 9.50 -15.07
N SER A 155 5.52 8.40 -14.59
CA SER A 155 5.86 7.26 -15.44
C SER A 155 4.62 6.53 -15.97
N LEU A 156 3.56 6.45 -15.16
CA LEU A 156 2.25 5.93 -15.58
C LEU A 156 1.65 6.76 -16.70
N ALA A 157 1.67 8.10 -16.59
CA ALA A 157 1.21 8.99 -17.65
C ALA A 157 1.98 8.74 -18.96
N LYS A 158 3.31 8.63 -18.90
CA LYS A 158 4.15 8.27 -20.06
C LYS A 158 3.79 6.90 -20.64
N CYS A 159 3.37 5.93 -19.81
CA CYS A 159 2.87 4.65 -20.27
C CYS A 159 1.55 4.78 -21.05
N PHE A 160 0.60 5.55 -20.56
CA PHE A 160 -0.65 5.80 -21.30
C PHE A 160 -0.44 6.57 -22.61
N GLU A 161 0.56 7.44 -22.66
CA GLU A 161 0.97 8.11 -23.91
C GLU A 161 1.77 7.21 -24.87
N GLY A 162 2.11 5.99 -24.47
CA GLY A 162 2.93 5.07 -25.28
C GLY A 162 4.43 5.43 -25.33
N LYS A 163 4.89 6.39 -24.52
CA LYS A 163 6.30 6.83 -24.45
C LYS A 163 7.17 5.92 -23.58
N GLN A 164 6.56 5.11 -22.73
CA GLN A 164 7.24 4.19 -21.81
C GLN A 164 6.47 2.88 -21.68
N LYS A 165 7.17 1.75 -21.48
CA LYS A 165 6.52 0.42 -21.40
C LYS A 165 6.24 -0.08 -19.99
N LYS A 166 6.89 0.48 -18.97
CA LYS A 166 6.80 0.02 -17.59
C LYS A 166 6.66 1.20 -16.64
N ILE A 167 5.77 1.07 -15.66
CA ILE A 167 5.65 2.02 -14.55
C ILE A 167 6.85 1.80 -13.63
N VAL A 168 7.40 2.90 -13.10
CA VAL A 168 8.48 2.85 -12.10
C VAL A 168 7.83 2.81 -10.71
N TYR A 169 8.30 1.92 -9.85
CA TYR A 169 7.83 1.73 -8.48
C TYR A 169 9.00 1.67 -7.51
N PRO A 170 8.79 1.95 -6.22
CA PRO A 170 9.83 1.80 -5.21
C PRO A 170 10.16 0.33 -4.98
N GLU A 171 11.36 0.09 -4.49
CA GLU A 171 11.80 -1.20 -3.99
C GLU A 171 11.61 -1.23 -2.47
N PHE A 172 10.97 -2.29 -1.98
CA PHE A 172 10.87 -2.56 -0.55
C PHE A 172 12.10 -3.36 -0.12
N MET A 173 12.95 -2.76 0.72
CA MET A 173 14.17 -3.36 1.26
C MET A 173 13.94 -4.02 2.61
#